data_AF-A0A1W2EJK8-F1
#
_entry.id   AF-A0A1W2EJK8-F1
#
_cell.length_a   1.000
_cell.length_b   1.000
_cell.length_c   1.000
_cell.angle_alpha   90.00
_cell.angle_beta   90.00
_cell.angle_gamma   90.00
#
_symmetry.space_group_name_H-M   'P 1'
#
loop_
_entity.id
_entity.type
_entity.pdbx_description
1 polymer ?
#
loop_
_entity_poly.entity_id
_entity_poly.type
_entity_poly.pdbx_seq_one_letter_code
_entity_poly.pdbx_strand_id
1 'polypeptide(L)'
;MRTDLTSRQTGTPILDWIEQIHTNIEDYDVTLGLITAAGISDFGLSGDDLVEFARRCLEKLMAVGAIPVLHEGNDYCPFVPTLRYGRKPEDIVENILASWQAGGGGVTGWGEYSFTMPENILPEWLERWEQGLPVDPEVH
;
A
#
# COMPACT_ATOMS: atom_id res chain seq x y z
N MET A 1 -11.13 14.42 6.70
CA MET A 1 -11.36 14.17 5.27
C MET A 1 -12.81 14.40 4.88
N ARG A 2 -13.01 15.20 3.82
CA ARG A 2 -14.29 15.35 3.13
C ARG A 2 -14.70 14.07 2.41
N THR A 3 -15.94 13.62 2.59
CA THR A 3 -16.47 12.38 1.99
C THR A 3 -17.43 12.64 0.83
N ASP A 4 -17.73 13.91 0.54
CA ASP A 4 -18.62 14.37 -0.52
C ASP A 4 -17.90 14.61 -1.85
N LEU A 5 -16.62 14.20 -1.95
CA LEU A 5 -15.79 14.43 -3.10
C LEU A 5 -15.99 13.37 -4.19
N THR A 6 -15.76 13.77 -5.42
CA THR A 6 -15.83 12.92 -6.61
C THR A 6 -14.54 13.08 -7.41
N SER A 7 -13.99 11.97 -7.93
CA SER A 7 -12.79 11.98 -8.76
C SER A 7 -13.04 12.85 -9.99
N ARG A 8 -12.13 13.81 -10.24
CA ARG A 8 -12.15 14.67 -11.43
C ARG A 8 -11.97 13.89 -12.73
N GLN A 9 -11.35 12.72 -12.68
CA GLN A 9 -11.06 11.91 -13.88
C GLN A 9 -12.19 10.95 -14.22
N THR A 10 -12.74 10.27 -13.20
CA THR A 10 -13.66 9.14 -13.41
C THR A 10 -15.09 9.43 -13.00
N GLY A 11 -15.34 10.48 -12.21
CA GLY A 11 -16.66 10.70 -11.61
C GLY A 11 -16.97 9.77 -10.44
N THR A 12 -16.00 8.97 -9.97
CA THR A 12 -16.19 8.03 -8.85
C THR A 12 -16.21 8.77 -7.51
N PRO A 13 -17.22 8.56 -6.64
CA PRO A 13 -17.21 9.09 -5.28
C PRO A 13 -15.98 8.62 -4.49
N ILE A 14 -15.44 9.48 -3.63
CA ILE A 14 -14.21 9.18 -2.88
C ILE A 14 -14.34 7.92 -2.01
N LEU A 15 -15.53 7.70 -1.42
CA LEU A 15 -15.79 6.49 -0.63
C LEU A 15 -15.79 5.24 -1.52
N ASP A 16 -16.41 5.31 -2.69
CA ASP A 16 -16.42 4.19 -3.64
C ASP A 16 -15.02 3.89 -4.17
N TRP A 17 -14.20 4.92 -4.37
CA TRP A 17 -12.79 4.76 -4.76
C TRP A 17 -11.98 4.04 -3.68
N ILE A 18 -12.15 4.44 -2.40
CA ILE A 18 -11.52 3.75 -1.26
C ILE A 18 -11.97 2.30 -1.21
N GLU A 19 -13.26 2.02 -1.40
CA GLU A 19 -13.78 0.65 -1.39
C GLU A 19 -13.18 -0.22 -2.50
N GLN A 20 -12.88 0.37 -3.65
CA GLN A 20 -12.37 -0.32 -4.84
C GLN A 20 -10.84 -0.35 -4.93
N ILE A 21 -10.09 0.29 -4.04
CA ILE A 21 -8.62 0.36 -4.18
C ILE A 21 -7.96 -1.03 -4.29
N HIS A 22 -8.51 -2.02 -3.58
CA HIS A 22 -8.04 -3.40 -3.61
C HIS A 22 -8.14 -4.06 -4.98
N THR A 23 -9.06 -3.62 -5.85
CA THR A 23 -9.19 -4.17 -7.21
C THR A 23 -8.03 -3.76 -8.12
N ASN A 24 -7.19 -2.81 -7.68
CA ASN A 24 -5.95 -2.47 -8.36
C ASN A 24 -4.80 -3.40 -7.97
N ILE A 25 -4.97 -4.25 -6.94
CA ILE A 25 -4.08 -5.37 -6.68
C ILE A 25 -4.47 -6.50 -7.66
N GLU A 26 -4.07 -6.38 -8.92
CA GLU A 26 -4.17 -7.49 -9.88
C GLU A 26 -2.93 -8.42 -9.72
N ASP A 27 -2.33 -8.92 -10.82
CA ASP A 27 -1.05 -9.67 -10.82
C ASP A 27 0.16 -8.84 -10.32
N TYR A 28 -0.08 -7.69 -9.68
CA TYR A 28 0.90 -6.66 -9.32
C TYR A 28 0.68 -6.16 -7.88
N ASP A 29 1.09 -4.94 -7.58
CA ASP A 29 0.98 -4.28 -6.30
C ASP A 29 0.24 -2.94 -6.37
N VAL A 30 -0.28 -2.51 -5.21
CA VAL A 30 -0.76 -1.14 -4.99
C VAL A 30 0.28 -0.41 -4.15
N THR A 31 0.74 0.74 -4.66
CA THR A 31 1.71 1.60 -3.97
C THR A 31 1.02 2.76 -3.27
N LEU A 32 1.62 3.27 -2.19
CA LEU A 32 1.20 4.54 -1.60
C LEU A 32 1.33 5.70 -2.61
N GLY A 33 2.22 5.60 -3.59
CA GLY A 33 2.34 6.54 -4.70
C GLY A 33 1.06 6.64 -5.52
N LEU A 34 0.44 5.50 -5.88
CA LEU A 34 -0.85 5.47 -6.58
C LEU A 34 -1.94 6.15 -5.75
N ILE A 35 -2.04 5.79 -4.47
CA ILE A 35 -3.04 6.33 -3.55
C ILE A 35 -2.88 7.84 -3.41
N THR A 36 -1.67 8.31 -3.10
CA THR A 36 -1.41 9.75 -2.88
C THR A 36 -1.56 10.56 -4.16
N ALA A 37 -1.17 10.02 -5.32
CA ALA A 37 -1.38 10.67 -6.61
C ALA A 37 -2.88 10.86 -6.92
N ALA A 38 -3.72 9.85 -6.63
CA ALA A 38 -5.17 9.97 -6.75
C ALA A 38 -5.73 10.99 -5.75
N GLY A 39 -5.34 10.92 -4.48
CA GLY A 39 -5.76 11.88 -3.45
C GLY A 39 -5.50 13.34 -3.87
N ILE A 40 -4.31 13.62 -4.40
CA ILE A 40 -3.90 14.97 -4.82
C ILE A 40 -4.59 15.37 -6.14
N SER A 41 -4.49 14.54 -7.18
CA SER A 41 -4.86 14.93 -8.54
C SER A 41 -6.37 14.84 -8.77
N ASP A 42 -7.01 13.80 -8.26
CA ASP A 42 -8.42 13.50 -8.52
C ASP A 42 -9.32 14.17 -7.50
N PHE A 43 -8.91 14.19 -6.23
CA PHE A 43 -9.73 14.69 -5.12
C PHE A 43 -9.26 16.05 -4.57
N GLY A 44 -8.07 16.53 -4.96
CA GLY A 44 -7.55 17.82 -4.50
C GLY A 44 -7.18 17.85 -3.01
N LEU A 45 -6.86 16.69 -2.43
CA LEU A 45 -6.53 16.55 -1.02
C LEU A 45 -5.12 17.05 -0.72
N SER A 46 -4.93 17.54 0.51
CA SER A 46 -3.63 17.95 1.03
C SER A 46 -3.64 17.88 2.56
N GLY A 47 -2.46 17.92 3.19
CA GLY A 47 -2.33 17.89 4.66
C GLY A 47 -3.05 16.69 5.28
N ASP A 48 -3.73 16.93 6.41
CA ASP A 48 -4.41 15.90 7.19
C ASP A 48 -5.50 15.15 6.39
N ASP A 49 -6.11 15.80 5.39
CA ASP A 49 -7.11 15.15 4.54
C ASP A 49 -6.48 14.12 3.61
N LEU A 50 -5.26 14.38 3.11
CA LEU A 50 -4.51 13.40 2.32
C LEU A 50 -4.03 12.23 3.18
N VAL A 51 -3.59 12.52 4.42
CA VAL A 51 -3.16 11.49 5.38
C VAL A 51 -4.32 10.57 5.73
N GLU A 52 -5.49 11.13 6.03
CA GLU A 52 -6.69 10.35 6.36
C GLU A 52 -7.20 9.55 5.17
N PHE A 53 -7.12 10.09 3.95
CA PHE A 53 -7.42 9.34 2.74
C PHE A 53 -6.47 8.15 2.55
N ALA A 54 -5.16 8.38 2.69
CA ALA A 54 -4.15 7.33 2.61
C ALA A 54 -4.40 6.25 3.66
N ARG A 55 -4.66 6.62 4.92
CA ARG A 55 -5.00 5.70 6.02
C ARG A 55 -6.13 4.76 5.63
N ARG A 56 -7.27 5.30 5.19
CA ARG A 56 -8.45 4.49 4.82
C ARG A 56 -8.18 3.54 3.67
N CYS A 57 -7.37 3.97 2.69
CA CYS A 57 -6.97 3.09 1.59
C CYS A 57 -6.09 1.94 2.10
N LEU A 58 -5.09 2.23 2.93
CA LEU A 58 -4.22 1.22 3.52
C LEU A 58 -5.00 0.23 4.41
N GLU A 59 -5.90 0.73 5.24
CA GLU A 59 -6.80 -0.09 6.06
C GLU A 59 -7.66 -1.02 5.17
N LYS A 60 -8.14 -0.53 4.02
CA LYS A 60 -8.90 -1.35 3.08
C LYS A 60 -8.05 -2.47 2.48
N LEU A 61 -6.81 -2.18 2.09
CA LEU A 61 -5.87 -3.18 1.57
C LEU A 61 -5.59 -4.25 2.63
N MET A 62 -5.30 -3.85 3.87
CA MET A 62 -5.08 -4.79 4.97
C MET A 62 -6.32 -5.64 5.28
N ALA A 63 -7.52 -5.06 5.20
CA ALA A 63 -8.77 -5.75 5.47
C ALA A 63 -9.07 -6.89 4.48
N VAL A 64 -8.55 -6.82 3.25
CA VAL A 64 -8.66 -7.90 2.25
C VAL A 64 -7.49 -8.89 2.30
N GLY A 65 -6.52 -8.70 3.21
CA GLY A 65 -5.39 -9.60 3.40
C GLY A 65 -4.14 -9.24 2.58
N ALA A 66 -4.09 -8.06 1.97
CA ALA A 66 -2.86 -7.59 1.33
C ALA A 66 -1.75 -7.39 2.37
N ILE A 67 -0.51 -7.65 1.96
CA ILE A 67 0.65 -7.54 2.87
C ILE A 67 1.70 -6.57 2.31
N PRO A 68 2.45 -5.88 3.18
CA PRO A 68 3.48 -4.95 2.74
C PRO A 68 4.66 -5.71 2.12
N VAL A 69 5.12 -5.23 0.96
CA VAL A 69 6.21 -5.83 0.19
C VAL A 69 7.26 -4.81 -0.22
N LEU A 70 8.45 -5.30 -0.52
CA LEU A 70 9.53 -4.57 -1.14
C LEU A 70 9.74 -5.11 -2.57
N HIS A 71 10.11 -4.21 -3.47
CA HIS A 71 10.56 -4.53 -4.82
C HIS A 71 12.06 -4.85 -4.79
N GLU A 72 12.40 -5.98 -4.19
CA GLU A 72 13.79 -6.44 -4.01
C GLU A 72 13.97 -7.79 -4.71
N GLY A 73 14.58 -7.80 -5.90
CA GLY A 73 14.80 -9.03 -6.66
C GLY A 73 15.38 -8.76 -8.04
N ASN A 74 16.18 -9.70 -8.55
CA ASN A 74 16.77 -9.62 -9.90
C ASN A 74 15.91 -10.31 -10.97
N ASP A 75 14.96 -11.16 -10.56
CA ASP A 75 13.99 -11.79 -11.45
C ASP A 75 12.75 -10.90 -11.63
N TYR A 76 12.02 -11.08 -12.73
CA TYR A 76 10.80 -10.32 -12.99
C TYR A 76 9.72 -10.67 -11.97
N CYS A 77 9.51 -9.73 -11.04
CA CYS A 77 8.54 -9.63 -9.95
C CYS A 77 8.49 -10.78 -8.92
N PRO A 78 9.46 -10.84 -7.98
CA PRO A 78 9.21 -11.48 -6.70
C PRO A 78 8.97 -10.39 -5.65
N PHE A 79 7.70 -10.18 -5.30
CA PHE A 79 7.34 -9.27 -4.20
C PHE A 79 7.88 -9.84 -2.88
N VAL A 80 8.83 -9.15 -2.25
CA VAL A 80 9.44 -9.61 -0.99
C VAL A 80 8.62 -9.11 0.18
N PRO A 81 7.92 -9.98 0.94
CA PRO A 81 7.15 -9.53 2.09
C PRO A 81 8.09 -9.00 3.18
N THR A 82 7.70 -7.87 3.77
CA THR A 82 8.57 -7.16 4.72
C THR A 82 7.96 -7.07 6.11
N LEU A 83 8.83 -7.17 7.12
CA LEU A 83 8.50 -6.94 8.53
C LEU A 83 8.82 -5.51 8.98
N ARG A 84 9.32 -4.66 8.07
CA ARG A 84 9.78 -3.29 8.36
C ARG A 84 8.73 -2.43 9.06
N TYR A 85 7.45 -2.67 8.79
CA TYR A 85 6.33 -1.89 9.32
C TYR A 85 5.58 -2.61 10.45
N GLY A 86 6.09 -3.75 10.93
CA GLY A 86 5.43 -4.58 11.92
C GLY A 86 4.63 -5.74 11.30
N ARG A 87 3.74 -6.32 12.11
CA ARG A 87 2.92 -7.49 11.70
C ARG A 87 1.43 -7.34 11.92
N LYS A 88 1.03 -6.47 12.86
CA LYS A 88 -0.39 -6.21 13.08
C LYS A 88 -0.87 -5.21 12.03
N PRO A 89 -2.05 -5.41 11.43
CA PRO A 89 -2.60 -4.50 10.44
C PRO A 89 -2.55 -3.03 10.87
N GLU A 90 -2.94 -2.74 12.11
CA GLU A 90 -2.99 -1.38 12.64
C GLU A 90 -1.57 -0.78 12.78
N ASP A 91 -0.61 -1.58 13.25
CA ASP A 91 0.79 -1.15 13.38
C ASP A 91 1.40 -0.88 11.99
N ILE A 92 1.09 -1.72 10.99
CA ILE A 92 1.58 -1.56 9.62
C ILE A 92 1.11 -0.23 9.03
N VAL A 93 -0.19 0.07 9.13
CA VAL A 93 -0.77 1.31 8.61
C VAL A 93 -0.11 2.52 9.27
N GLU A 94 -0.03 2.56 10.60
CA GLU A 94 0.51 3.72 11.32
C GLU A 94 2.02 3.90 11.08
N ASN A 95 2.80 2.81 11.04
CA ASN A 95 4.23 2.89 10.77
C ASN A 95 4.54 3.36 9.34
N ILE A 96 3.72 2.94 8.36
CA ILE A 96 3.86 3.39 6.97
C ILE A 96 3.55 4.87 6.86
N LEU A 97 2.43 5.33 7.43
CA LEU A 97 2.07 6.75 7.41
C LEU A 97 3.12 7.61 8.11
N ALA A 98 3.62 7.18 9.27
CA ALA A 98 4.67 7.88 9.99
C ALA A 98 5.96 7.97 9.15
N SER A 99 6.39 6.88 8.52
CA SER A 99 7.57 6.85 7.64
C SER A 99 7.38 7.77 6.43
N TRP A 100 6.22 7.70 5.78
CA TRP A 100 5.90 8.52 4.62
C TRP A 100 5.84 10.02 4.94
N GLN A 101 5.22 10.39 6.07
CA GLN A 101 5.17 11.78 6.53
C GLN A 101 6.56 12.30 6.91
N ALA A 102 7.40 11.47 7.56
CA ALA A 102 8.79 11.83 7.85
C ALA A 102 9.61 12.05 6.56
N GLY A 103 9.25 11.36 5.47
CA GLY A 103 9.80 11.57 4.13
C GLY A 103 9.22 12.76 3.36
N GLY A 104 8.29 13.52 3.94
CA GLY A 104 7.71 14.73 3.35
C GLY A 104 6.24 14.62 2.91
N GLY A 105 5.61 13.45 2.99
CA GLY A 105 4.16 13.31 2.81
C GLY A 105 3.63 13.58 1.39
N GLY A 106 4.44 13.37 0.35
CA GLY A 106 4.10 13.58 -1.07
C GLY A 106 3.92 12.29 -1.86
N VAL A 107 3.92 12.39 -3.20
CA VAL A 107 3.95 11.20 -4.06
C VAL A 107 5.30 10.50 -3.91
N THR A 108 5.27 9.19 -3.71
CA THR A 108 6.45 8.36 -3.42
C THR A 108 7.08 7.79 -4.70
N GLY A 109 8.29 7.24 -4.58
CA GLY A 109 8.96 6.54 -5.67
C GLY A 109 8.25 5.26 -6.10
N TRP A 110 8.62 4.73 -7.26
CA TRP A 110 8.12 3.45 -7.76
C TRP A 110 8.51 2.31 -6.79
N GLY A 111 7.54 1.46 -6.42
CA GLY A 111 7.73 0.34 -5.50
C GLY A 111 7.87 0.70 -4.02
N GLU A 112 7.76 1.98 -3.66
CA GLU A 112 7.78 2.40 -2.26
C GLU A 112 6.40 2.21 -1.61
N TYR A 113 6.40 1.62 -0.40
CA TYR A 113 5.19 1.36 0.39
C TYR A 113 4.15 0.54 -0.40
N SER A 114 4.62 -0.54 -1.01
CA SER A 114 3.83 -1.43 -1.84
C SER A 114 3.10 -2.50 -1.04
N PHE A 115 1.93 -2.88 -1.53
CA PHE A 115 1.11 -3.97 -1.01
C PHE A 115 0.69 -4.88 -2.15
N THR A 116 0.76 -6.18 -1.94
CA THR A 116 0.22 -7.17 -2.87
C THR A 116 -0.54 -8.25 -2.13
N MET A 117 -1.27 -9.08 -2.87
CA MET A 117 -1.96 -10.22 -2.31
C MET A 117 -0.98 -11.37 -2.03
N PRO A 118 -1.20 -12.19 -0.99
CA PRO A 118 -0.33 -13.31 -0.66
C PRO A 118 -0.09 -14.30 -1.82
N GLU A 119 -1.05 -14.49 -2.71
CA GLU A 119 -0.92 -15.34 -3.90
C GLU A 119 0.12 -14.85 -4.93
N ASN A 120 0.50 -13.58 -4.87
CA ASN A 120 1.53 -12.98 -5.75
C ASN A 120 2.95 -13.16 -5.17
N ILE A 121 3.09 -13.83 -4.02
CA ILE A 121 4.36 -13.97 -3.30
C ILE A 121 4.80 -15.42 -3.34
N LEU A 122 6.12 -15.65 -3.44
CA LEU A 122 6.69 -16.98 -3.37
C LEU A 122 6.26 -17.69 -2.07
N PRO A 123 5.71 -18.92 -2.12
CA PRO A 123 5.17 -19.60 -0.95
C PRO A 123 6.15 -19.71 0.22
N GLU A 124 7.42 -19.97 -0.05
CA GLU A 124 8.49 -20.04 0.94
C GLU A 124 8.75 -18.70 1.65
N TRP A 125 8.55 -17.57 0.97
CA TRP A 125 8.73 -16.24 1.53
C TRP A 125 7.54 -15.84 2.38
N LEU A 126 6.34 -16.18 1.90
CA LEU A 126 5.11 -16.00 2.66
C LEU A 126 5.17 -16.79 3.97
N GLU A 127 5.57 -18.07 3.93
CA GLU A 127 5.69 -18.91 5.14
C GLU A 127 6.65 -18.28 6.17
N ARG A 128 7.80 -17.78 5.72
CA ARG A 128 8.76 -17.10 6.61
C ARG A 128 8.16 -15.84 7.23
N TRP A 129 7.49 -15.02 6.43
CA TRP A 129 6.84 -13.80 6.91
C TRP A 129 5.74 -14.10 7.93
N GLU A 130 4.92 -15.12 7.69
CA GLU A 130 3.89 -15.60 8.64
C GLU A 130 4.51 -16.03 9.97
N GLN A 131 5.67 -16.69 9.93
CA GLN A 131 6.45 -17.04 11.12
C GLN A 131 7.12 -15.83 11.80
N GLY A 132 7.06 -14.64 11.20
CA GLY A 132 7.72 -13.43 11.68
C GLY A 132 9.24 -13.46 11.48
N LEU A 133 9.71 -14.22 10.49
CA LEU A 133 11.10 -14.30 10.10
C LEU A 133 11.37 -13.38 8.90
N PRO A 134 12.55 -12.77 8.83
CA PRO A 134 12.94 -11.99 7.65
C PRO A 134 13.05 -12.91 6.42
N VAL A 135 12.69 -12.35 5.27
CA VAL A 135 12.94 -12.93 3.95
C VAL A 135 14.25 -12.38 3.41
N ASP A 136 15.07 -13.27 2.87
CA ASP A 136 16.34 -12.94 2.21
C ASP A 136 16.20 -13.32 0.73
N PRO A 137 16.05 -12.34 -0.18
CA PRO A 137 15.83 -12.62 -1.60
C PRO A 137 17.08 -13.16 -2.31
N GLU A 138 18.27 -13.11 -1.70
CA GLU A 138 19.53 -13.59 -2.31
C GLU A 138 19.78 -15.09 -2.10
N VAL A 139 18.92 -15.79 -1.35
CA VAL A 139 19.10 -17.21 -0.97
C VAL A 139 18.45 -18.19 -1.97
N HIS A 140 18.01 -17.71 -3.13
CA HIS A 140 17.39 -18.51 -4.20
C HIS A 140 18.24 -18.63 -5.46
#